data_AF-A0A8H5EL96-F1
#
_entry.id   AF-A0A8H5EL96-F1
#
_cell.length_a   1.000
_cell.length_b   1.000
_cell.length_c   1.000
_cell.angle_alpha   90.00
_cell.angle_beta   90.00
_cell.angle_gamma   90.00
#
_symmetry.space_group_name_H-M   'P 1'
#
loop_
_entity.id
_entity.type
_entity.pdbx_description
1 polymer ?
#
loop_
_entity_poly.entity_id
_entity_poly.type
_entity_poly.pdbx_seq_one_letter_code
_entity_poly.pdbx_strand_id
1 'polypeptide(L)'
;MDFSDFEVIDPIAEFGHESSDDEDAQPPYANLQGGHPPWQGHAGKLVGVVDMGSDAITSNGIRLSISDLSSPLARMLPTVYQYRASISLYDSQYDPETGDQIPIPDDVIESVVSVLSRFVVICEDFQCKKENIHVIATEATRAALNSKQFLAAIKDKTDLTVELLPKEEEGQIGALGIASGFSDMEGLVMDLGGGSTQITWMLSSGGQVRMSPKGSFSFPYGAAALTKKLHDLRDGKKKDEADAAVKA
;
A
#
# COMPACT_ATOMS: atom_id res chain seq x y z
N MET A 1 -13.63 -3.70 -28.70
CA MET A 1 -14.07 -3.04 -27.47
C MET A 1 -13.86 -1.55 -27.68
N ASP A 2 -14.84 -0.74 -27.31
CA ASP A 2 -14.74 0.72 -27.36
C ASP A 2 -14.01 1.19 -26.09
N PHE A 3 -12.91 1.92 -26.25
CA PHE A 3 -12.03 2.36 -25.16
C PHE A 3 -12.08 3.88 -24.96
N SER A 4 -13.09 4.55 -25.53
CA SER A 4 -13.28 5.99 -25.42
C SER A 4 -13.59 6.47 -23.99
N ASP A 5 -14.01 5.56 -23.10
CA ASP A 5 -14.32 5.86 -21.69
C ASP A 5 -13.10 5.78 -20.74
N PHE A 6 -11.88 5.48 -21.22
CA PHE A 6 -10.69 5.36 -20.36
C PHE A 6 -10.02 6.73 -20.15
N GLU A 7 -9.88 7.14 -18.89
CA GLU A 7 -9.18 8.39 -18.54
C GLU A 7 -7.66 8.18 -18.54
N VAL A 8 -6.94 9.23 -18.94
CA VAL A 8 -5.47 9.29 -18.85
C VAL A 8 -5.14 9.77 -17.44
N ILE A 9 -4.47 8.94 -16.66
CA ILE A 9 -3.96 9.32 -15.35
C ILE A 9 -2.54 9.84 -15.57
N ASP A 10 -2.27 11.08 -15.18
CA ASP A 10 -0.92 11.62 -15.08
C ASP A 10 -0.40 11.33 -13.66
N PRO A 11 0.46 10.31 -13.47
CA PRO A 11 0.91 9.89 -12.14
C PRO A 11 1.78 10.94 -11.44
N ILE A 12 2.20 12.01 -12.15
CA ILE A 12 3.07 13.06 -11.61
C ILE A 12 2.23 14.27 -11.15
N ALA A 13 1.09 14.54 -11.80
CA ALA A 13 0.27 15.72 -11.53
C ALA A 13 -0.42 15.70 -10.15
N GLU A 14 -0.71 14.51 -9.60
CA GLU A 14 -1.37 14.38 -8.28
C GLU A 14 -0.44 14.64 -7.09
N PHE A 15 0.88 14.68 -7.29
CA PHE A 15 1.87 14.89 -6.23
C PHE A 15 2.47 16.31 -6.18
N GLY A 16 1.81 17.28 -6.79
CA GLY A 16 2.10 18.71 -6.61
C GLY A 16 3.40 19.18 -7.26
N HIS A 17 3.28 19.84 -8.40
CA HIS A 17 4.35 20.67 -8.95
C HIS A 17 4.12 22.13 -8.53
N GLU A 18 4.94 22.68 -7.65
CA GLU A 18 5.26 24.10 -7.74
C GLU A 18 6.23 24.26 -8.92
N SER A 19 5.75 24.96 -9.95
CA SER A 19 6.58 25.43 -11.05
C SER A 19 7.53 26.51 -10.52
N SER A 20 8.82 26.22 -10.50
CA SER A 20 9.84 27.26 -10.61
C SER A 20 10.58 27.01 -11.91
N ASP A 21 10.49 28.00 -12.80
CA ASP A 21 11.23 28.06 -14.05
C ASP A 21 12.73 28.10 -13.73
N ASP A 22 13.45 27.03 -14.07
CA ASP A 22 14.88 27.07 -14.30
C ASP A 22 15.19 26.12 -15.47
N GLU A 23 14.98 26.64 -16.68
CA GLU A 23 15.57 26.09 -17.91
C GLU A 23 17.11 26.24 -17.85
N ASP A 24 17.83 25.22 -18.33
CA ASP A 24 19.28 25.20 -18.60
C ASP A 24 20.28 25.14 -17.43
N ALA A 25 20.21 24.09 -16.61
CA ALA A 25 21.40 23.56 -15.94
C ALA A 25 21.51 22.05 -16.12
N GLN A 26 22.43 21.60 -16.98
CA GLN A 26 22.89 20.21 -16.89
C GLN A 26 23.41 19.96 -15.47
N PRO A 27 23.02 18.85 -14.81
CA PRO A 27 23.47 18.61 -13.45
C PRO A 27 25.00 18.50 -13.48
N PRO A 28 25.72 19.26 -12.64
CA PRO A 28 27.15 19.09 -12.56
C PRO A 28 27.39 17.66 -12.08
N TYR A 29 28.12 16.88 -12.88
CA TYR A 29 28.74 15.63 -12.42
C TYR A 29 29.73 16.00 -11.31
N ALA A 30 29.21 16.21 -10.10
CA ALA A 30 29.97 16.59 -8.94
C ALA A 30 30.72 15.35 -8.46
N ASN A 31 31.99 15.27 -8.86
CA ASN A 31 33.11 14.67 -8.15
C ASN A 31 32.74 13.72 -6.98
N LEU A 32 32.73 12.42 -7.26
CA LEU A 32 32.70 11.32 -6.28
C LEU A 32 34.01 11.26 -5.46
N GLN A 33 34.34 12.32 -4.72
CA GLN A 33 35.53 12.38 -3.85
C GLN A 33 35.23 12.40 -2.35
N GLY A 34 33.97 12.25 -1.94
CA GLY A 34 33.59 11.89 -0.57
C GLY A 34 32.70 10.66 -0.66
N GLY A 35 33.00 9.60 0.10
CA GLY A 35 32.29 8.32 0.12
C GLY A 35 30.87 8.40 0.69
N HIS A 36 30.09 9.34 0.17
CA HIS A 36 28.72 9.61 0.50
C HIS A 36 27.83 8.72 -0.37
N PRO A 37 26.85 8.00 0.21
CA PRO A 37 25.95 7.21 -0.59
C PRO A 37 25.16 8.09 -1.57
N PRO A 38 24.76 7.56 -2.74
CA PRO A 38 24.26 8.35 -3.87
C PRO A 38 23.02 9.21 -3.59
N TRP A 39 22.32 9.02 -2.48
CA TRP A 39 21.18 9.85 -2.06
C TRP A 39 21.56 11.12 -1.28
N GLN A 40 22.82 11.25 -0.82
CA GLN A 40 23.26 12.42 -0.07
C GLN A 40 23.37 13.64 -1.00
N GLY A 41 22.39 14.54 -0.89
CA GLY A 41 22.22 15.72 -1.76
C GLY A 41 20.80 15.92 -2.27
N HIS A 42 19.92 14.92 -2.10
CA HIS A 42 18.54 14.93 -2.60
C HIS A 42 17.48 14.86 -1.49
N ALA A 43 17.79 15.35 -0.29
CA ALA A 43 16.90 15.28 0.89
C ALA A 43 15.46 15.78 0.63
N GLY A 44 15.28 16.80 -0.21
CA GLY A 44 13.95 17.30 -0.62
C GLY A 44 13.19 16.41 -1.63
N LYS A 45 13.81 15.35 -2.13
CA LYS A 45 13.26 14.39 -3.10
C LYS A 45 13.08 12.99 -2.51
N LEU A 46 13.47 12.78 -1.26
CA LEU A 46 13.18 11.53 -0.56
C LEU A 46 11.73 11.52 -0.08
N VAL A 47 11.05 10.40 -0.34
CA VAL A 47 9.68 10.14 0.10
C VAL A 47 9.67 8.84 0.89
N GLY A 48 9.12 8.91 2.10
CA GLY A 48 8.89 7.74 2.95
C GLY A 48 7.46 7.24 2.73
N VAL A 49 7.29 5.97 2.37
CA VAL A 49 5.97 5.34 2.30
C VAL A 49 5.88 4.28 3.38
N VAL A 50 4.87 4.41 4.23
CA VAL A 50 4.52 3.42 5.24
C VAL A 50 3.25 2.72 4.81
N ASP A 51 3.34 1.41 4.58
CA ASP A 51 2.22 0.56 4.23
C ASP A 51 1.81 -0.26 5.46
N MET A 52 0.62 0.03 6.00
CA MET A 52 -0.05 -0.70 7.06
C MET A 52 -1.02 -1.73 6.46
N GLY A 53 -0.46 -2.63 5.66
CA GLY A 53 -1.19 -3.71 5.00
C GLY A 53 -1.65 -4.80 5.96
N SER A 54 -2.71 -5.51 5.55
CA SER A 54 -3.39 -6.52 6.35
C SER A 54 -3.57 -7.86 5.65
N ASP A 55 -2.75 -8.16 4.66
CA ASP A 55 -2.86 -9.42 3.96
C ASP A 55 -2.24 -10.54 4.81
N ALA A 56 -3.11 -11.41 5.32
CA ALA A 56 -2.76 -12.61 6.07
C ALA A 56 -1.85 -13.62 5.32
N ILE A 57 -1.60 -13.43 4.01
CA ILE A 57 -0.71 -14.27 3.20
C ILE A 57 0.53 -13.54 2.69
N THR A 58 0.46 -12.25 2.35
CA THR A 58 1.63 -11.52 1.83
C THR A 58 2.14 -10.37 2.71
N SER A 59 1.33 -9.81 3.64
CA SER A 59 1.73 -8.66 4.48
C SER A 59 1.34 -8.78 5.96
N ASN A 60 1.88 -9.79 6.66
CA ASN A 60 1.90 -9.83 8.13
C ASN A 60 2.85 -8.79 8.75
N GLY A 61 2.76 -7.53 8.32
CA GLY A 61 3.64 -6.50 8.83
C GLY A 61 3.49 -5.12 8.22
N ILE A 62 3.72 -4.13 9.06
CA ILE A 62 3.81 -2.73 8.68
C ILE A 62 5.17 -2.49 8.03
N ARG A 63 5.17 -1.90 6.84
CA ARG A 63 6.37 -1.72 6.01
C ARG A 63 6.71 -0.24 5.90
N LEU A 64 8.01 0.06 5.85
CA LEU A 64 8.54 1.36 5.46
C LEU A 64 9.40 1.16 4.22
N SER A 65 9.23 2.02 3.21
CA SER A 65 10.20 2.24 2.15
C SER A 65 10.57 3.71 2.09
N ILE A 66 11.84 4.01 1.82
CA ILE A 66 12.29 5.37 1.49
C ILE A 66 12.77 5.31 0.04
N SER A 67 12.17 6.11 -0.82
CA SER A 67 12.48 6.17 -2.26
C SER A 67 12.97 7.55 -2.65
N ASP A 68 13.90 7.60 -3.60
CA ASP A 68 14.44 8.83 -4.14
C ASP A 68 13.75 9.21 -5.46
N LEU A 69 13.10 10.38 -5.49
CA LEU A 69 12.41 10.94 -6.65
C LEU A 69 13.30 11.90 -7.47
N SER A 70 14.60 11.98 -7.20
CA SER A 70 15.52 12.91 -7.87
C SER A 70 15.80 12.57 -9.34
N SER A 71 15.69 11.30 -9.75
CA SER A 71 16.10 10.85 -11.08
C SER A 71 14.91 10.71 -12.04
N PRO A 72 14.78 11.58 -13.06
CA PRO A 72 13.83 11.39 -14.15
C PRO A 72 14.28 10.29 -15.14
N LEU A 73 15.49 9.74 -14.97
CA LEU A 73 16.09 8.79 -15.90
C LEU A 73 15.74 7.33 -15.55
N ALA A 74 15.24 7.08 -14.33
CA ALA A 74 14.86 5.75 -13.89
C ALA A 74 13.35 5.57 -14.01
N ARG A 75 12.91 4.51 -14.71
CA ARG A 75 11.49 4.17 -14.78
C ARG A 75 10.95 3.65 -13.44
N MET A 76 11.82 2.98 -12.69
CA MET A 76 11.55 2.58 -11.30
C MET A 76 12.26 3.53 -10.35
N LEU A 77 11.54 4.02 -9.35
CA LEU A 77 12.09 4.88 -8.31
C LEU A 77 13.09 4.07 -7.44
N PRO A 78 14.36 4.52 -7.31
CA PRO A 78 15.32 3.86 -6.46
C PRO A 78 14.86 3.85 -5.00
N THR A 79 14.64 2.67 -4.43
CA THR A 79 14.40 2.51 -3.00
C THR A 79 15.73 2.47 -2.26
N VAL A 80 15.96 3.46 -1.39
CA VAL A 80 17.22 3.62 -0.63
C VAL A 80 17.18 2.90 0.73
N TYR A 81 15.98 2.64 1.26
CA TYR A 81 15.80 1.89 2.49
C TYR A 81 14.47 1.14 2.51
N GLN A 82 14.46 -0.05 3.11
CA GLN A 82 13.25 -0.83 3.36
C GLN A 82 13.31 -1.46 4.74
N TYR A 83 12.17 -1.47 5.44
CA TYR A 83 12.00 -2.16 6.72
C TYR A 83 10.61 -2.77 6.82
N ARG A 84 10.51 -3.91 7.51
CA ARG A 84 9.24 -4.58 7.80
C ARG A 84 9.15 -4.92 9.29
N ALA A 85 8.14 -4.39 9.96
CA ALA A 85 7.78 -4.77 11.31
C ALA A 85 6.75 -5.91 11.28
N SER A 86 7.00 -7.02 11.97
CA SER A 86 6.08 -8.17 12.01
C SER A 86 4.91 -7.95 12.98
N ILE A 87 3.97 -7.07 12.63
CA ILE A 87 2.70 -6.86 13.34
C ILE A 87 1.56 -7.22 12.40
N SER A 88 0.76 -8.22 12.74
CA SER A 88 -0.45 -8.58 11.98
C SER A 88 -1.65 -7.85 12.55
N LEU A 89 -2.06 -6.76 11.88
CA LEU A 89 -3.26 -6.01 12.28
C LEU A 89 -4.53 -6.84 12.08
N TYR A 90 -4.59 -7.69 11.06
CA TYR A 90 -5.75 -8.55 10.81
C TYR A 90 -5.96 -9.55 11.95
N ASP A 91 -4.93 -10.32 12.29
CA ASP A 91 -5.06 -11.40 13.28
C ASP A 91 -5.32 -10.86 14.69
N SER A 92 -4.79 -9.66 15.01
CA SER A 92 -5.00 -9.02 16.31
C SER A 92 -6.46 -8.68 16.63
N GLN A 93 -7.33 -8.71 15.63
CA GLN A 93 -8.72 -8.29 15.73
C GLN A 93 -9.70 -9.46 15.81
N TYR A 94 -9.22 -10.67 16.07
CA TYR A 94 -10.07 -11.83 16.27
C TYR A 94 -9.72 -12.54 17.58
N ASP A 95 -10.75 -12.87 18.35
CA ASP A 95 -10.60 -13.69 19.54
C ASP A 95 -10.13 -15.11 19.13
N PRO A 96 -9.02 -15.62 19.69
CA PRO A 96 -8.47 -16.90 19.28
C PRO A 96 -9.32 -18.11 19.72
N GLU A 97 -10.17 -17.96 20.73
CA GLU A 97 -11.04 -19.04 21.22
C GLU A 97 -12.40 -19.03 20.53
N THR A 98 -13.01 -17.85 20.38
CA THR A 98 -14.37 -17.73 19.81
C THR A 98 -14.37 -17.44 18.32
N GLY A 99 -13.29 -16.86 17.78
CA GLY A 99 -13.21 -16.39 16.40
C GLY A 99 -13.99 -15.10 16.14
N ASP A 100 -14.57 -14.49 17.17
CA ASP A 100 -15.33 -13.24 17.05
C ASP A 100 -14.39 -12.07 16.82
N GLN A 101 -14.89 -11.07 16.10
CA GLN A 101 -14.12 -9.85 15.90
C GLN A 101 -14.05 -9.05 17.20
N ILE A 102 -12.83 -8.68 17.61
CA ILE A 102 -12.53 -7.82 18.75
C ILE A 102 -11.90 -6.50 18.29
N PRO A 103 -11.99 -5.42 19.09
CA PRO A 103 -11.22 -4.20 18.85
C PRO A 103 -9.71 -4.49 18.82
N ILE A 104 -8.94 -3.68 18.09
CA ILE A 104 -7.47 -3.76 18.13
C ILE A 104 -7.02 -3.56 19.58
N PRO A 105 -6.32 -4.54 20.20
CA PRO A 105 -5.89 -4.47 21.59
C PRO A 105 -4.90 -3.33 21.86
N ASP A 106 -4.96 -2.75 23.06
CA ASP A 106 -4.13 -1.58 23.41
C ASP A 106 -2.62 -1.85 23.29
N ASP A 107 -2.16 -3.06 23.63
CA ASP A 107 -0.75 -3.47 23.48
C ASP A 107 -0.31 -3.55 22.01
N VAL A 108 -1.21 -3.91 21.11
CA VAL A 108 -0.99 -3.87 19.66
C VAL A 108 -0.94 -2.42 19.17
N ILE A 109 -1.84 -1.55 19.65
CA ILE A 109 -1.81 -0.11 19.34
C ILE A 109 -0.48 0.50 19.78
N GLU A 110 -0.02 0.21 21.00
CA GLU A 110 1.28 0.67 21.51
C GLU A 110 2.45 0.17 20.67
N SER A 111 2.40 -1.10 20.24
CA SER A 111 3.42 -1.69 19.36
C SER A 111 3.47 -0.99 18.00
N VAL A 112 2.31 -0.71 17.39
CA VAL A 112 2.22 0.04 16.13
C VAL A 112 2.77 1.44 16.29
N VAL A 113 2.37 2.16 17.33
CA VAL A 113 2.88 3.51 17.62
C VAL A 113 4.39 3.48 17.77
N SER A 114 4.94 2.52 18.53
CA SER A 114 6.39 2.40 18.70
C SER A 114 7.12 2.16 17.37
N VAL A 115 6.53 1.36 16.46
CA VAL A 115 7.08 1.13 15.13
C VAL A 115 7.04 2.40 14.28
N LEU A 116 5.92 3.12 14.28
CA LEU A 116 5.78 4.36 13.52
C LEU A 116 6.70 5.46 14.03
N SER A 117 6.84 5.61 15.35
CA SER A 117 7.83 6.52 15.95
C SER A 117 9.25 6.18 15.51
N ARG A 118 9.59 4.88 15.43
CA ARG A 118 10.87 4.43 14.90
C ARG A 118 11.03 4.79 13.42
N PHE A 119 9.97 4.71 12.61
CA PHE A 119 10.03 5.09 11.20
C PHE A 119 10.29 6.58 11.02
N VAL A 120 9.71 7.43 11.87
CA VAL A 120 10.02 8.88 11.86
C VAL A 120 11.52 9.11 12.09
N VAL A 121 12.11 8.46 13.10
CA VAL A 121 13.55 8.57 13.39
C VAL A 121 14.40 8.08 12.22
N ILE A 122 14.04 6.93 11.63
CA ILE A 122 14.75 6.40 10.45
C ILE A 122 14.65 7.39 9.28
N CYS A 123 13.48 7.93 8.98
CA CYS A 123 13.32 8.91 7.91
C CYS A 123 14.17 10.16 8.17
N GLU A 124 14.23 10.64 9.41
CA GLU A 124 15.06 11.77 9.83
C GLU A 124 16.57 11.48 9.62
N ASP A 125 17.05 10.28 9.96
CA ASP A 125 18.44 9.86 9.71
C ASP A 125 18.81 9.90 8.22
N PHE A 126 17.84 9.61 7.34
CA PHE A 126 17.98 9.72 5.88
C PHE A 126 17.76 11.14 5.35
N GLN A 127 17.45 12.11 6.23
CA GLN A 127 17.05 13.49 5.87
C GLN A 127 15.74 13.57 5.06
N CYS A 128 14.91 12.52 5.13
CA CYS A 128 13.54 12.55 4.62
C CYS A 128 12.67 13.32 5.61
N LYS A 129 12.17 14.48 5.19
CA LYS A 129 11.30 15.32 6.03
C LYS A 129 10.02 14.58 6.41
N LYS A 130 9.49 14.88 7.59
CA LYS A 130 8.27 14.27 8.10
C LYS A 130 7.08 14.51 7.19
N GLU A 131 7.00 15.70 6.59
CA GLU A 131 5.95 16.07 5.62
C GLU A 131 5.94 15.18 4.37
N ASN A 132 7.07 14.53 4.04
CA ASN A 132 7.21 13.60 2.92
C ASN A 132 7.00 12.13 3.33
N ILE A 133 6.52 11.87 4.56
CA ILE A 133 6.16 10.54 5.03
C ILE A 133 4.67 10.33 4.82
N HIS A 134 4.32 9.43 3.91
CA HIS A 134 2.95 9.02 3.64
C HIS A 134 2.66 7.71 4.36
N VAL A 135 1.64 7.69 5.21
CA VAL A 135 1.21 6.47 5.90
C VAL A 135 -0.14 6.04 5.34
N ILE A 136 -0.17 4.86 4.74
CA ILE A 136 -1.33 4.30 4.07
C ILE A 136 -1.76 3.05 4.83
N ALA A 137 -3.06 2.90 5.04
CA ALA A 137 -3.64 1.72 5.68
C ALA A 137 -4.79 1.15 4.86
N THR A 138 -4.89 -0.18 4.81
CA THR A 138 -5.86 -0.89 3.96
C THR A 138 -6.96 -1.56 4.79
N GLU A 139 -7.30 -2.82 4.48
CA GLU A 139 -8.55 -3.44 4.91
C GLU A 139 -8.68 -3.66 6.42
N ALA A 140 -7.65 -4.19 7.11
CA ALA A 140 -7.79 -4.44 8.55
C ALA A 140 -7.99 -3.17 9.36
N THR A 141 -7.38 -2.05 8.96
CA THR A 141 -7.56 -0.78 9.67
C THR A 141 -8.96 -0.21 9.41
N ARG A 142 -9.50 -0.33 8.19
CA ARG A 142 -10.89 0.08 7.90
C ARG A 142 -11.93 -0.79 8.62
N ALA A 143 -11.68 -2.09 8.71
CA ALA A 143 -12.60 -3.06 9.29
C ALA A 143 -12.61 -3.06 10.83
N ALA A 144 -11.63 -2.43 11.47
CA ALA A 144 -11.48 -2.44 12.92
C ALA A 144 -12.65 -1.76 13.65
N LEU A 145 -13.17 -2.45 14.67
CA LEU A 145 -14.25 -1.95 15.54
C LEU A 145 -13.90 -0.61 16.19
N ASN A 146 -12.62 -0.41 16.54
CA ASN A 146 -12.07 0.80 17.14
C ASN A 146 -11.16 1.60 16.18
N SER A 147 -11.36 1.49 14.86
CA SER A 147 -10.53 2.17 13.85
C SER A 147 -10.29 3.66 14.15
N LYS A 148 -11.34 4.40 14.50
CA LYS A 148 -11.21 5.84 14.82
C LYS A 148 -10.31 6.10 16.04
N GLN A 149 -10.42 5.28 17.09
CA GLN A 149 -9.58 5.40 18.28
C GLN A 149 -8.12 5.06 17.94
N PHE A 150 -7.91 3.99 17.16
CA PHE A 150 -6.60 3.57 16.71
C PHE A 150 -5.89 4.66 15.89
N LEU A 151 -6.57 5.24 14.90
CA LEU A 151 -6.03 6.32 14.07
C LEU A 151 -5.74 7.58 14.91
N ALA A 152 -6.61 7.92 15.86
CA ALA A 152 -6.39 9.05 16.77
C ALA A 152 -5.16 8.82 17.66
N ALA A 153 -4.96 7.60 18.18
CA ALA A 153 -3.79 7.27 18.99
C ALA A 153 -2.48 7.35 18.20
N ILE A 154 -2.48 6.95 16.93
CA ILE A 154 -1.34 7.13 16.02
C ILE A 154 -1.05 8.61 15.84
N LYS A 155 -2.07 9.41 15.49
CA LYS A 155 -1.89 10.86 15.26
C LYS A 155 -1.41 11.59 16.52
N ASP A 156 -1.96 11.29 17.69
CA ASP A 156 -1.58 11.93 18.94
C ASP A 156 -0.12 11.63 19.34
N LYS A 157 0.30 10.36 19.20
CA LYS A 157 1.62 9.91 19.68
C LYS A 157 2.76 10.09 18.67
N THR A 158 2.45 10.15 17.37
CA THR A 158 3.47 10.22 16.30
C THR A 158 3.37 11.48 15.46
N ASP A 159 2.22 12.16 15.51
CA ASP A 159 1.86 13.26 14.62
C ASP A 159 1.89 12.88 13.12
N LEU A 160 1.84 11.57 12.81
CA LEU A 160 1.58 11.06 11.46
C LEU A 160 0.07 10.95 11.24
N THR A 161 -0.37 11.36 10.04
CA THR A 161 -1.74 11.13 9.59
C THR A 161 -1.75 9.85 8.76
N VAL A 162 -2.66 8.93 9.10
CA VAL A 162 -2.86 7.68 8.37
C VAL A 162 -4.01 7.86 7.40
N GLU A 163 -3.74 7.61 6.12
CA GLU A 163 -4.72 7.62 5.05
C GLU A 163 -5.32 6.22 4.87
N LEU A 164 -6.66 6.14 4.89
CA LEU A 164 -7.38 4.89 4.63
C LEU A 164 -7.59 4.76 3.13
N LEU A 165 -6.78 3.92 2.48
CA LEU A 165 -6.87 3.72 1.04
C LEU A 165 -8.19 3.00 0.69
N PRO A 166 -8.99 3.47 -0.27
CA PRO A 166 -10.13 2.74 -0.81
C PRO A 166 -9.71 1.44 -1.51
N LYS A 167 -10.62 0.44 -1.57
CA LYS A 167 -10.32 -0.87 -2.20
C LYS A 167 -10.05 -0.73 -3.69
N GLU A 168 -10.77 0.17 -4.34
CA GLU A 168 -10.70 0.41 -5.78
C GLU A 168 -9.36 1.07 -6.16
N GLU A 169 -8.85 1.95 -5.30
CA GLU A 169 -7.57 2.66 -5.44
C GLU A 169 -6.37 1.74 -5.19
N GLU A 170 -6.47 0.77 -4.30
CA GLU A 170 -5.43 -0.25 -4.06
C GLU A 170 -5.04 -0.97 -5.37
N GLY A 171 -6.04 -1.39 -6.14
CA GLY A 171 -5.79 -2.00 -7.45
C GLY A 171 -5.26 -1.02 -8.50
N GLN A 172 -5.58 0.27 -8.42
CA GLN A 172 -5.01 1.30 -9.31
C GLN A 172 -3.53 1.57 -8.97
N ILE A 173 -3.19 1.69 -7.69
CA ILE A 173 -1.81 1.90 -7.23
C ILE A 173 -0.94 0.69 -7.56
N GLY A 174 -1.42 -0.53 -7.31
CA GLY A 174 -0.72 -1.75 -7.70
C GLY A 174 -0.47 -1.82 -9.21
N ALA A 175 -1.47 -1.41 -9.99
CA ALA A 175 -1.37 -1.30 -11.44
C ALA A 175 -0.31 -0.26 -11.86
N LEU A 176 -0.31 0.96 -11.29
CA LEU A 176 0.73 1.96 -11.55
C LEU A 176 2.14 1.46 -11.17
N GLY A 177 2.26 0.69 -10.09
CA GLY A 177 3.50 0.00 -9.72
C GLY A 177 4.00 -0.93 -10.81
N ILE A 178 3.11 -1.73 -11.41
CA ILE A 178 3.44 -2.57 -12.57
C ILE A 178 3.84 -1.70 -13.77
N ALA A 179 3.07 -0.66 -14.09
CA ALA A 179 3.36 0.24 -15.21
C ALA A 179 4.76 0.87 -15.12
N SER A 180 5.24 1.17 -13.90
CA SER A 180 6.61 1.67 -13.68
C SER A 180 7.72 0.67 -14.07
N GLY A 181 7.41 -0.62 -14.17
CA GLY A 181 8.36 -1.66 -14.58
C GLY A 181 8.46 -1.86 -16.10
N PHE A 182 7.47 -1.42 -16.88
CA PHE A 182 7.34 -1.78 -18.31
C PHE A 182 7.22 -0.54 -19.20
N SER A 183 7.71 -0.60 -20.46
CA SER A 183 7.58 0.52 -21.40
C SER A 183 6.19 0.58 -22.01
N ASP A 184 5.70 -0.61 -22.35
CA ASP A 184 4.44 -0.84 -22.99
C ASP A 184 3.83 -2.08 -22.35
N MET A 185 2.57 -1.98 -21.95
CA MET A 185 1.80 -3.07 -21.36
C MET A 185 0.36 -2.95 -21.82
N GLU A 186 -0.21 -4.06 -22.23
CA GLU A 186 -1.64 -4.19 -22.50
C GLU A 186 -2.11 -5.49 -21.86
N GLY A 187 -2.98 -5.40 -20.86
CA GLY A 187 -3.48 -6.60 -20.22
C GLY A 187 -4.25 -6.40 -18.93
N LEU A 188 -4.61 -7.54 -18.35
CA LEU A 188 -5.28 -7.62 -17.07
C LEU A 188 -4.24 -7.62 -15.95
N VAL A 189 -4.33 -6.63 -15.08
CA VAL A 189 -3.60 -6.58 -13.81
C VAL A 189 -4.46 -7.25 -12.74
N MET A 190 -3.83 -8.12 -11.96
CA MET A 190 -4.43 -8.78 -10.81
C MET A 190 -3.56 -8.56 -9.58
N ASP A 191 -4.15 -8.02 -8.53
CA ASP A 191 -3.55 -7.97 -7.20
C ASP A 191 -4.30 -8.96 -6.30
N LEU A 192 -3.58 -9.96 -5.79
CA LEU A 192 -4.13 -11.00 -4.93
C LEU A 192 -3.69 -10.73 -3.49
N GLY A 193 -4.60 -10.12 -2.73
CA GLY A 193 -4.45 -9.92 -1.30
C GLY A 193 -5.00 -11.09 -0.46
N GLY A 194 -5.13 -10.83 0.84
CA GLY A 194 -5.55 -11.83 1.83
C GLY A 194 -7.06 -11.89 1.99
N GLY A 195 -7.70 -10.71 2.02
CA GLY A 195 -9.14 -10.56 2.07
C GLY A 195 -9.81 -10.46 0.70
N SER A 196 -9.12 -9.92 -0.31
CA SER A 196 -9.69 -9.62 -1.62
C SER A 196 -8.73 -9.85 -2.79
N THR A 197 -9.27 -9.77 -4.00
CA THR A 197 -8.50 -9.75 -5.26
C THR A 197 -8.99 -8.60 -6.10
N GLN A 198 -8.10 -7.71 -6.52
CA GLN A 198 -8.39 -6.57 -7.37
C GLN A 198 -8.03 -6.94 -8.81
N ILE A 199 -8.91 -6.62 -9.74
CA ILE A 199 -8.69 -6.84 -11.17
C ILE A 199 -8.93 -5.54 -11.93
N THR A 200 -7.98 -5.13 -12.76
CA THR A 200 -8.13 -3.96 -13.63
C THR A 200 -7.52 -4.20 -15.02
N TRP A 201 -8.11 -3.61 -16.05
CA TRP A 201 -7.51 -3.59 -17.38
C TRP A 201 -6.60 -2.38 -17.50
N MET A 202 -5.35 -2.60 -17.86
CA MET A 202 -4.34 -1.56 -18.04
C MET A 202 -3.85 -1.52 -19.48
N LEU A 203 -3.71 -0.29 -19.96
CA LEU A 203 -2.89 0.07 -21.12
C LEU A 203 -1.81 1.04 -20.67
N SER A 204 -0.55 0.68 -20.82
CA SER A 204 0.60 1.57 -20.67
C SER A 204 1.30 1.65 -22.03
N SER A 205 1.50 2.85 -22.56
CA SER A 205 2.36 3.05 -23.74
C SER A 205 3.02 4.42 -23.71
N GLY A 206 4.33 4.46 -23.97
CA GLY A 206 5.07 5.72 -24.03
C GLY A 206 5.00 6.55 -22.74
N GLY A 207 4.85 5.90 -21.58
CA GLY A 207 4.71 6.55 -20.26
C GLY A 207 3.29 7.02 -19.92
N GLN A 208 2.32 6.89 -20.82
CA GLN A 208 0.91 7.15 -20.52
C GLN A 208 0.24 5.87 -20.02
N VAL A 209 -0.37 5.93 -18.84
CA VAL A 209 -1.16 4.84 -18.27
C VAL A 209 -2.64 5.18 -18.41
N ARG A 210 -3.41 4.24 -18.97
CA ARG A 210 -4.87 4.30 -19.08
C ARG A 210 -5.46 3.10 -18.36
N MET A 211 -6.43 3.39 -17.50
CA MET A 211 -7.21 2.40 -16.77
C MET A 211 -8.69 2.78 -16.83
N SER A 212 -9.56 1.88 -16.39
CA SER A 212 -10.98 2.22 -16.31
C SER A 212 -11.20 3.33 -15.28
N PRO A 213 -12.02 4.36 -15.57
CA PRO A 213 -12.36 5.41 -14.61
C PRO A 213 -13.18 4.87 -13.43
N LYS A 214 -13.78 3.68 -13.57
CA LYS A 214 -14.46 2.99 -12.48
C LYS A 214 -13.50 2.34 -11.48
N GLY A 215 -12.19 2.44 -11.71
CA GLY A 215 -11.16 1.81 -10.89
C GLY A 215 -11.07 0.31 -11.11
N SER A 216 -10.40 -0.35 -10.16
CA SER A 216 -10.31 -1.81 -10.15
C SER A 216 -11.60 -2.45 -9.65
N PHE A 217 -11.93 -3.63 -10.17
CA PHE A 217 -13.01 -4.45 -9.61
C PHE A 217 -12.44 -5.30 -8.47
N SER A 218 -13.01 -5.15 -7.27
CA SER A 218 -12.61 -5.93 -6.09
C SER A 218 -13.51 -7.15 -5.89
N PHE A 219 -12.92 -8.34 -5.94
CA PHE A 219 -13.56 -9.59 -5.55
C PHE A 219 -13.27 -9.94 -4.09
N PRO A 220 -14.23 -10.47 -3.32
CA PRO A 220 -14.03 -10.90 -1.93
C PRO A 220 -13.35 -12.29 -1.84
N TYR A 221 -12.31 -12.51 -2.66
CA TYR A 221 -11.65 -13.81 -2.84
C TYR A 221 -10.15 -13.73 -2.61
N GLY A 222 -9.72 -13.11 -1.51
CA GLY A 222 -8.32 -13.14 -1.13
C GLY A 222 -7.87 -14.53 -0.67
N ALA A 223 -6.57 -14.78 -0.67
CA ALA A 223 -6.07 -16.12 -0.44
C ALA A 223 -6.33 -16.61 1.01
N ALA A 224 -6.36 -15.71 2.01
CA ALA A 224 -6.65 -16.08 3.41
C ALA A 224 -8.15 -16.27 3.62
N ALA A 225 -8.97 -15.39 3.04
CA ALA A 225 -10.42 -15.52 3.01
C ALA A 225 -10.85 -16.85 2.35
N LEU A 226 -10.23 -17.21 1.22
CA LEU A 226 -10.46 -18.49 0.55
C LEU A 226 -10.00 -19.68 1.39
N THR A 227 -8.83 -19.59 2.02
CA THR A 227 -8.32 -20.64 2.92
C THR A 227 -9.26 -20.89 4.09
N LYS A 228 -9.71 -19.83 4.77
CA LYS A 228 -10.70 -19.90 5.86
C LYS A 228 -12.01 -20.51 5.36
N LYS A 229 -12.55 -20.01 4.25
CA LYS A 229 -13.79 -20.54 3.65
C LYS A 229 -13.68 -22.02 3.28
N LEU A 230 -12.54 -22.45 2.73
CA LEU A 230 -12.29 -23.86 2.41
C LEU A 230 -12.19 -24.71 3.69
N HIS A 231 -11.60 -24.19 4.75
CA HIS A 231 -11.53 -24.84 6.05
C HIS A 231 -12.95 -25.00 6.65
N ASP A 232 -13.70 -23.90 6.72
CA ASP A 232 -15.09 -23.89 7.22
C ASP A 232 -15.99 -24.86 6.45
N LEU A 233 -15.83 -24.95 5.13
CA LEU A 233 -16.58 -25.90 4.28
C LEU A 233 -16.16 -27.37 4.51
N ARG A 234 -14.94 -27.63 4.98
CA ARG A 234 -14.47 -28.99 5.32
C ARG A 234 -14.95 -29.41 6.70
N ASP A 235 -15.04 -28.48 7.64
CA ASP A 235 -15.56 -28.72 8.99
C ASP A 235 -17.09 -28.76 9.02
N GLY A 236 -17.74 -27.98 8.15
CA GLY A 236 -19.18 -27.81 8.03
C GLY A 236 -19.81 -28.61 6.87
N LYS A 237 -19.90 -29.93 7.01
CA LYS A 237 -21.05 -30.69 6.48
C LYS A 237 -21.51 -31.73 7.51
N LYS A 238 -22.33 -31.32 8.47
CA LYS A 238 -23.33 -32.25 9.01
C LYS A 238 -24.31 -32.57 7.88
N LYS A 239 -24.50 -33.86 7.60
CA LYS A 239 -25.33 -34.38 6.49
C LYS A 239 -26.69 -33.68 6.36
N ASP A 240 -27.26 -33.26 7.48
CA ASP A 240 -28.62 -32.75 7.58
C ASP A 240 -28.83 -31.38 6.90
N GLU A 241 -27.80 -30.50 6.83
CA GLU A 241 -27.91 -29.20 6.15
C GLU A 241 -27.75 -29.31 4.63
N ALA A 242 -26.98 -30.29 4.16
CA ALA A 242 -26.83 -30.56 2.73
C ALA A 242 -28.15 -31.08 2.12
N ASP A 243 -28.93 -31.85 2.88
CA ASP A 243 -30.22 -32.40 2.45
C ASP A 243 -31.34 -31.34 2.42
N ALA A 244 -31.23 -30.28 3.23
CA ALA A 244 -32.18 -29.16 3.23
C ALA A 244 -32.01 -28.23 2.01
N ALA A 245 -30.76 -28.00 1.57
CA ALA A 245 -30.45 -27.16 0.41
C ALA A 245 -30.86 -27.77 -0.94
N VAL A 246 -31.13 -29.08 -1.01
CA VAL A 246 -31.59 -29.78 -2.21
C VAL A 246 -33.13 -29.82 -2.31
N LYS A 247 -33.85 -29.46 -1.24
CA LYS A 247 -35.32 -29.49 -1.18
C LYS A 247 -36.00 -28.11 -1.30
N ALA A 248 -35.23 -27.02 -1.38
CA ALA A 248 -35.72 -25.66 -1.61
C ALA A 248 -35.47 -25.24 -3.06
#